data_AF-A0AAW6CTW4-F1
#
_entry.id   AF-A0AAW6CTW4-F1
#
_cell.length_a   1.000
_cell.length_b   1.000
_cell.length_c   1.000
_cell.angle_alpha   90.00
_cell.angle_beta   90.00
_cell.angle_gamma   90.00
#
_symmetry.space_group_name_H-M   'P 1'
#
loop_
_entity.id
_entity.type
_entity.pdbx_description
1 polymer ?
#
loop_
_entity_poly.entity_id
_entity_poly.type
_entity_poly.pdbx_seq_one_letter_code
_entity_poly.pdbx_strand_id
1 'polypeptide(L)'
;TSFYWRDTLPGQAVRLDKIVTGTYNVPGNYRVVYKTNLSGSTWRTLADNLSTQQNYVLDASRAALGLASNEYVTEFMVSFGVVPANFRQVEAPQVYATVYAWLTGGSQFVNQADVGGVYNGQWIMATSRWVTKVYKPAEPLPRTGY
;
A
#
# COMPACT_ATOMS: atom_id res chain seq x y z
N THR A 1 -7.78 -14.19 -15.30
CA THR A 1 -8.60 -13.52 -14.28
C THR A 1 -7.76 -13.34 -13.04
N SER A 2 -7.68 -12.11 -12.51
CA SER A 2 -6.56 -11.64 -11.69
C SER A 2 -6.90 -11.53 -10.20
N PHE A 3 -6.18 -12.27 -9.36
CA PHE A 3 -6.12 -12.08 -7.92
C PHE A 3 -5.17 -10.92 -7.59
N TYR A 4 -5.55 -10.09 -6.62
CA TYR A 4 -4.74 -8.97 -6.16
C TYR A 4 -5.02 -8.65 -4.70
N TRP A 5 -4.10 -7.93 -4.08
CA TRP A 5 -4.42 -7.07 -2.96
C TRP A 5 -4.05 -5.63 -3.31
N ARG A 6 -4.80 -4.69 -2.74
CA ARG A 6 -4.69 -3.26 -3.01
C ARG A 6 -4.82 -2.51 -1.70
N ASP A 7 -4.10 -1.41 -1.61
CA ASP A 7 -4.30 -0.41 -0.57
C ASP A 7 -4.78 0.90 -1.22
N THR A 8 -5.84 1.47 -0.66
CA THR A 8 -6.30 2.83 -0.94
C THR A 8 -5.79 3.73 0.18
N LEU A 9 -4.75 4.48 -0.12
CA LEU A 9 -4.06 5.35 0.83
C LEU A 9 -4.90 6.61 1.07
N PRO A 10 -5.03 7.07 2.32
CA PRO A 10 -5.63 8.35 2.61
C PRO A 10 -4.66 9.46 2.19
N GLY A 11 -4.69 9.83 0.91
CA GLY A 11 -3.76 10.77 0.30
C GLY A 11 -3.80 12.18 0.89
N GLN A 12 -4.85 12.55 1.61
CA GLN A 12 -4.88 13.76 2.43
C GLN A 12 -4.00 13.67 3.70
N ALA A 13 -3.65 12.46 4.12
CA ALA A 13 -3.06 12.17 5.42
C ALA A 13 -1.70 11.47 5.36
N VAL A 14 -1.39 10.70 4.31
CA VAL A 14 -0.13 9.96 4.23
C VAL A 14 0.52 10.06 2.85
N ARG A 15 1.83 9.82 2.77
CA ARG A 15 2.61 9.67 1.55
C ARG A 15 3.28 8.31 1.57
N LEU A 16 3.11 7.54 0.49
CA LEU A 16 3.78 6.25 0.34
C LEU A 16 5.29 6.45 0.23
N ASP A 17 6.06 5.63 0.95
CA ASP A 17 7.53 5.66 0.91
C ASP A 17 8.11 4.36 0.36
N LYS A 18 7.65 3.22 0.88
CA LYS A 18 8.27 1.93 0.57
C LYS A 18 7.29 0.78 0.73
N ILE A 19 7.40 -0.22 -0.14
CA ILE A 19 6.65 -1.47 -0.06
C ILE A 19 7.63 -2.62 0.13
N VAL A 20 7.48 -3.38 1.22
CA VAL A 20 8.10 -4.68 1.41
C VAL A 20 7.08 -5.72 0.97
N THR A 21 7.40 -6.51 -0.05
CA THR A 21 6.39 -7.34 -0.73
C THR A 21 6.05 -8.64 0.00
N GLY A 22 6.91 -9.09 0.91
CA GLY A 22 6.80 -10.42 1.51
C GLY A 22 7.02 -11.52 0.46
N THR A 23 6.61 -12.74 0.81
CA THR A 23 6.68 -13.94 -0.05
C THR A 23 5.34 -14.66 -0.04
N TYR A 24 5.09 -15.53 -1.01
CA TYR A 24 3.84 -16.28 -1.14
C TYR A 24 4.09 -17.77 -1.34
N ASN A 25 3.11 -18.60 -0.98
CA ASN A 25 3.27 -20.06 -0.90
C ASN A 25 3.25 -20.78 -2.26
N VAL A 26 3.05 -20.07 -3.37
CA VAL A 26 2.95 -20.65 -4.72
C VAL A 26 3.91 -19.92 -5.65
N PRO A 27 4.83 -20.63 -6.35
CA PRO A 27 5.70 -20.04 -7.35
C PRO A 27 4.90 -19.40 -8.49
N GLY A 28 5.31 -18.19 -8.88
CA GLY A 28 4.68 -17.42 -9.95
C GLY A 28 5.27 -16.01 -10.01
N ASN A 29 4.73 -15.20 -10.92
CA ASN A 29 5.15 -13.82 -11.10
C ASN A 29 3.98 -12.88 -10.84
N TYR A 30 4.29 -11.69 -10.37
CA TYR A 30 3.32 -10.63 -10.12
C TYR A 30 3.91 -9.27 -10.44
N ARG A 31 3.04 -8.26 -10.45
CA ARG A 31 3.45 -6.85 -10.63
C ARG A 31 2.88 -5.98 -9.53
N VAL A 32 3.57 -4.88 -9.26
CA VAL A 32 3.11 -3.81 -8.39
C VAL A 32 2.82 -2.59 -9.26
N VAL A 33 1.59 -2.09 -9.17
CA VAL A 33 1.13 -0.90 -9.90
C VAL A 33 0.60 0.12 -8.93
N TYR A 34 0.55 1.39 -9.33
CA TYR A 34 0.05 2.47 -8.51
C TYR A 34 -0.76 3.50 -9.30
N LYS A 35 -1.59 4.25 -8.60
CA LYS A 35 -2.25 5.46 -9.08
C LYS A 35 -1.81 6.66 -8.27
N THR A 36 -1.89 7.82 -8.89
CA THR A 36 -1.68 9.10 -8.22
C THR A 36 -2.94 9.93 -8.26
N ASN A 37 -2.97 10.99 -7.47
CA ASN A 37 -4.02 12.01 -7.56
C ASN A 37 -4.11 12.69 -8.93
N LEU A 38 -3.09 12.57 -9.79
CA LEU A 38 -3.07 13.16 -11.14
C LEU A 38 -3.18 12.12 -12.26
N SER A 39 -3.15 10.80 -11.96
CA SER A 39 -3.20 9.75 -12.98
C SER A 39 -4.62 9.36 -13.40
N GLY A 40 -5.64 9.91 -12.74
CA GLY A 40 -7.05 9.53 -12.97
C GLY A 40 -7.26 8.03 -12.76
N SER A 41 -7.82 7.36 -13.76
CA SER A 41 -8.05 5.90 -13.72
C SER A 41 -6.85 5.07 -14.19
N THR A 42 -5.77 5.70 -14.64
CA THR A 42 -4.61 5.01 -15.24
C THR A 42 -3.68 4.49 -14.15
N TRP A 43 -3.43 3.18 -14.18
CA TRP A 43 -2.40 2.53 -13.38
C TRP A 43 -1.03 2.70 -14.03
N ARG A 44 -0.02 3.06 -13.23
CA ARG A 44 1.39 3.10 -13.61
C ARG A 44 2.12 1.91 -12.99
N THR A 45 3.11 1.37 -13.69
CA THR A 45 3.92 0.25 -13.17
C THR A 45 4.95 0.78 -12.18
N LEU A 46 4.98 0.18 -10.98
CA LEU A 46 6.04 0.38 -10.00
C LEU A 46 7.15 -0.66 -10.22
N ALA A 47 6.76 -1.93 -10.35
CA ALA A 47 7.64 -3.04 -10.64
C ALA A 47 6.87 -4.15 -11.35
N ASP A 48 7.52 -4.87 -12.24
CA ASP A 48 6.91 -5.95 -13.03
C ASP A 48 7.76 -7.23 -12.95
N ASN A 49 7.13 -8.35 -13.27
CA ASN A 49 7.74 -9.68 -13.29
C ASN A 49 8.45 -10.09 -11.98
N LEU A 50 7.96 -9.62 -10.83
CA LEU A 50 8.50 -9.98 -9.51
C LEU A 50 8.16 -11.44 -9.18
N SER A 51 9.10 -12.18 -8.60
CA SER A 51 8.87 -13.57 -8.17
C SER A 51 8.11 -13.61 -6.85
N THR A 52 7.06 -14.42 -6.75
CA THR A 52 6.35 -14.67 -5.49
C THR A 52 7.21 -15.34 -4.41
N GLN A 53 8.34 -15.94 -4.81
CA GLN A 53 9.26 -16.66 -3.92
C GLN A 53 10.36 -15.75 -3.34
N GLN A 54 10.36 -14.46 -3.67
CA GLN A 54 11.37 -13.51 -3.21
C GLN A 54 10.71 -12.29 -2.56
N ASN A 55 11.28 -11.86 -1.43
CA ASN A 55 10.88 -10.64 -0.77
C ASN A 55 11.66 -9.46 -1.38
N TYR A 56 10.94 -8.44 -1.83
CA TYR A 56 11.51 -7.23 -2.42
C TYR A 56 11.22 -6.02 -1.54
N VAL A 57 12.17 -5.10 -1.52
CA VAL A 57 12.00 -3.77 -0.94
C VAL A 57 11.92 -2.79 -2.11
N LEU A 58 10.72 -2.29 -2.37
CA LEU A 58 10.45 -1.39 -3.47
C LEU A 58 10.37 0.04 -2.95
N ASP A 59 11.24 0.91 -3.47
CA ASP A 59 11.16 2.35 -3.22
C ASP A 59 9.97 2.92 -3.99
N ALA A 60 9.03 3.49 -3.25
CA ALA A 60 7.79 4.05 -3.75
C ALA A 60 7.67 5.54 -3.40
N SER A 61 8.79 6.17 -3.02
CA SER A 61 8.86 7.57 -2.68
C SER A 61 8.58 8.45 -3.90
N ARG A 62 8.18 9.70 -3.64
CA ARG A 62 7.93 10.72 -4.68
C ARG A 62 9.11 10.85 -5.66
N ALA A 63 10.33 10.80 -5.13
CA ALA A 63 11.55 10.94 -5.91
C ALA A 63 11.81 9.71 -6.79
N ALA A 64 11.71 8.50 -6.22
CA ALA A 64 11.90 7.25 -6.97
C ALA A 64 10.88 7.07 -8.09
N LEU A 65 9.64 7.52 -7.87
CA LEU A 65 8.56 7.44 -8.85
C LEU A 65 8.54 8.61 -9.85
N GLY A 66 9.43 9.60 -9.70
CA GLY A 66 9.50 10.77 -10.59
C GLY A 66 8.21 11.62 -10.60
N LEU A 67 7.51 11.70 -9.46
CA LEU A 67 6.22 12.38 -9.39
C LEU A 67 6.39 13.91 -9.42
N ALA A 68 5.44 14.58 -10.07
CA ALA A 68 5.39 16.03 -10.13
C ALA A 68 5.19 16.68 -8.74
N SER A 69 5.31 18.02 -8.69
CA SER A 69 4.92 18.76 -7.48
C SER A 69 3.44 18.54 -7.17
N ASN A 70 3.12 18.34 -5.90
CA ASN A 70 1.77 17.98 -5.42
C ASN A 70 1.17 16.69 -6.02
N GLU A 71 1.97 15.87 -6.71
CA GLU A 71 1.57 14.53 -7.12
C GLU A 71 1.97 13.51 -6.05
N TYR A 72 1.02 12.65 -5.67
CA TYR A 72 1.21 11.63 -4.64
C TYR A 72 0.39 10.38 -4.95
N VAL A 73 0.89 9.23 -4.48
CA VAL A 73 0.22 7.94 -4.63
C VAL A 73 -1.08 7.92 -3.82
N THR A 74 -2.17 7.48 -4.46
CA THR A 74 -3.50 7.33 -3.85
C THR A 74 -3.92 5.87 -3.72
N GLU A 75 -3.43 5.01 -4.61
CA GLU A 75 -3.66 3.56 -4.55
C GLU A 75 -2.38 2.85 -5.00
N PHE A 76 -2.08 1.69 -4.41
CA PHE A 76 -1.18 0.71 -5.03
C PHE A 76 -1.81 -0.68 -4.99
N MET A 77 -1.47 -1.51 -5.97
CA MET A 77 -2.01 -2.85 -6.12
C MET A 77 -0.89 -3.83 -6.45
N VAL A 78 -0.90 -4.98 -5.77
CA VAL A 78 -0.05 -6.14 -6.05
C VAL A 78 -0.91 -7.18 -6.75
N SER A 79 -0.60 -7.47 -8.02
CA SER A 79 -1.45 -8.25 -8.92
C SER A 79 -0.76 -9.53 -9.39
N PHE A 80 -1.33 -10.69 -9.03
CA PHE A 80 -0.74 -12.03 -9.15
C PHE A 80 -1.23 -12.84 -10.37
N GLY A 81 -2.15 -12.31 -11.16
CA GLY A 81 -2.81 -13.10 -12.20
C GLY A 81 -3.69 -14.20 -11.60
N VAL A 82 -3.69 -15.40 -12.20
CA VAL A 82 -4.46 -16.54 -11.68
C VAL A 82 -3.65 -17.25 -10.60
N VAL A 83 -4.28 -17.49 -9.45
CA VAL A 83 -3.65 -18.20 -8.33
C VAL A 83 -4.51 -19.41 -7.92
N PRO A 84 -3.92 -20.50 -7.41
CA PRO A 84 -4.68 -21.66 -6.96
C PRO A 84 -5.40 -21.38 -5.63
N ALA A 85 -6.27 -22.31 -5.24
CA ALA A 85 -6.87 -22.30 -3.91
C ALA A 85 -5.78 -22.29 -2.82
N ASN A 86 -6.06 -21.62 -1.70
CA ASN A 86 -5.13 -21.46 -0.58
C ASN A 86 -3.84 -20.67 -0.91
N PHE A 87 -3.86 -19.85 -1.97
CA PHE A 87 -2.83 -18.84 -2.20
C PHE A 87 -2.82 -17.82 -1.05
N ARG A 88 -1.66 -17.63 -0.43
CA ARG A 88 -1.47 -16.74 0.73
C ARG A 88 -0.02 -16.30 0.87
N GLN A 89 0.18 -15.21 1.61
CA GLN A 89 1.50 -14.80 2.06
C GLN A 89 2.14 -15.84 3.00
N VAL A 90 3.45 -15.99 2.92
CA VAL A 90 4.29 -16.76 3.85
C VAL A 90 5.03 -15.77 4.76
N GLU A 91 5.83 -14.87 4.18
CA GLU A 91 6.26 -13.65 4.85
C GLU A 91 5.25 -12.53 4.58
N ALA A 92 4.80 -11.85 5.63
CA ALA A 92 3.80 -10.81 5.50
C ALA A 92 4.36 -9.55 4.80
N PRO A 93 3.63 -8.97 3.83
CA PRO A 93 4.01 -7.68 3.24
C PRO A 93 3.91 -6.55 4.27
N GLN A 94 4.70 -5.49 4.08
CA GLN A 94 4.68 -4.29 4.91
C GLN A 94 4.67 -3.03 4.04
N VAL A 95 3.86 -2.04 4.42
CA VAL A 95 3.74 -0.77 3.72
C VAL A 95 4.22 0.34 4.67
N TYR A 96 5.17 1.13 4.21
CA TYR A 96 5.69 2.28 4.93
C TYR A 96 5.16 3.55 4.27
N ALA A 97 4.58 4.41 5.10
CA ALA A 97 4.08 5.70 4.67
C ALA A 97 4.36 6.76 5.74
N THR A 98 4.67 7.97 5.29
CA THR A 98 4.90 9.12 6.14
C THR A 98 3.61 9.91 6.31
N VAL A 99 3.26 10.22 7.55
CA VAL A 99 2.12 11.07 7.86
C VAL A 99 2.39 12.48 7.33
N TYR A 100 1.42 13.06 6.64
CA TYR A 100 1.51 14.39 6.06
C TYR A 100 1.69 15.44 7.17
N ALA A 101 2.75 16.24 7.05
CA ALA A 101 3.22 17.12 8.12
C ALA A 101 2.18 18.15 8.61
N TRP A 102 1.18 18.46 7.78
CA TRP A 102 0.15 19.47 8.07
C TRP A 102 -1.09 18.89 8.76
N LEU A 103 -1.09 17.61 9.13
CA LEU A 103 -2.18 17.07 9.94
C LEU A 103 -2.12 17.61 11.37
N THR A 104 -3.27 18.07 11.84
CA THR A 104 -3.42 18.55 13.21
C THR A 104 -3.39 17.38 14.20
N GLY A 105 -2.80 17.61 15.38
CA GLY A 105 -2.91 16.68 16.49
C GLY A 105 -4.36 16.34 16.83
N GLY A 106 -4.66 15.07 17.01
CA GLY A 106 -6.02 14.59 17.26
C GLY A 106 -6.83 14.27 16.00
N SER A 107 -6.38 14.68 14.81
CA SER A 107 -6.99 14.27 13.54
C SER A 107 -6.97 12.75 13.38
N GLN A 108 -7.96 12.23 12.66
CA GLN A 108 -8.08 10.82 12.33
C GLN A 108 -8.10 10.63 10.82
N PHE A 109 -7.55 9.51 10.37
CA PHE A 109 -7.70 9.07 8.99
C PHE A 109 -7.94 7.57 8.95
N VAL A 110 -8.65 7.13 7.92
CA VAL A 110 -8.91 5.71 7.66
C VAL A 110 -8.05 5.28 6.50
N ASN A 111 -7.34 4.19 6.67
CA ASN A 111 -6.69 3.51 5.57
C ASN A 111 -7.42 2.19 5.32
N GLN A 112 -7.53 1.84 4.04
CA GLN A 112 -8.38 0.77 3.55
C GLN A 112 -7.54 -0.11 2.63
N ALA A 113 -7.54 -1.41 2.89
CA ALA A 113 -6.99 -2.40 1.99
C ALA A 113 -8.06 -3.39 1.57
N ASP A 114 -7.95 -3.91 0.36
CA ASP A 114 -8.85 -4.89 -0.19
C ASP A 114 -8.11 -5.98 -0.95
N VAL A 115 -8.68 -7.18 -0.93
CA VAL A 115 -8.26 -8.33 -1.72
C VAL A 115 -9.40 -8.67 -2.64
N GLY A 116 -9.11 -8.90 -3.92
CA GLY A 116 -10.13 -9.21 -4.90
C GLY A 116 -9.65 -10.22 -5.94
N GLY A 117 -10.59 -10.92 -6.52
CA GLY A 117 -10.33 -11.90 -7.58
C GLY A 117 -11.62 -12.48 -8.14
N VAL A 118 -11.48 -13.28 -9.20
CA VAL A 118 -12.61 -14.02 -9.76
C VAL A 118 -12.52 -15.48 -9.31
N TYR A 119 -13.61 -15.98 -8.75
CA TYR A 119 -13.77 -17.38 -8.35
C TYR A 119 -15.04 -17.93 -9.01
N ASN A 120 -14.93 -19.05 -9.73
CA ASN A 120 -16.03 -19.66 -10.49
C ASN A 120 -16.80 -18.67 -11.39
N GLY A 121 -16.08 -17.75 -12.05
CA GLY A 121 -16.68 -16.73 -12.93
C GLY A 121 -17.34 -15.55 -12.19
N GLN A 122 -17.40 -15.57 -10.86
CA GLN A 122 -17.96 -14.50 -10.04
C GLN A 122 -16.85 -13.65 -9.43
N TRP A 123 -17.06 -12.33 -9.41
CA TRP A 123 -16.18 -11.41 -8.69
C TRP A 123 -16.39 -11.51 -7.18
N ILE A 124 -15.30 -11.68 -6.43
CA ILE A 124 -15.29 -11.73 -4.97
C ILE A 124 -14.28 -10.70 -4.46
N MET A 125 -14.64 -10.01 -3.38
CA MET A 125 -13.81 -8.98 -2.76
C MET A 125 -13.98 -9.03 -1.24
N ALA A 126 -12.89 -8.82 -0.51
CA ALA A 126 -12.87 -8.59 0.92
C ALA A 126 -12.17 -7.27 1.21
N THR A 127 -12.61 -6.53 2.23
CA THR A 127 -12.07 -5.21 2.57
C THR A 127 -11.78 -5.13 4.06
N SER A 128 -10.62 -4.56 4.41
CA SER A 128 -10.22 -4.21 5.76
C SER A 128 -10.04 -2.70 5.87
N ARG A 129 -10.32 -2.14 7.05
CA ARG A 129 -10.18 -0.71 7.34
C ARG A 129 -9.58 -0.53 8.73
N TRP A 130 -8.64 0.40 8.85
CA TRP A 130 -8.05 0.77 10.12
C TRP A 130 -8.05 2.29 10.29
N VAL A 131 -8.41 2.73 11.50
CA VAL A 131 -8.43 4.14 11.87
C VAL A 131 -7.14 4.47 12.60
N THR A 132 -6.41 5.46 12.10
CA THR A 132 -5.22 6.01 12.75
C THR A 132 -5.54 7.37 13.34
N LYS A 133 -5.18 7.59 14.60
CA LYS A 133 -5.25 8.90 15.26
C LYS A 133 -3.87 9.52 15.30
N VAL A 134 -3.75 10.73 14.75
CA VAL A 134 -2.50 11.51 14.79
C VAL A 134 -2.28 12.00 16.21
N TYR A 135 -1.16 11.61 16.80
CA TYR A 135 -0.76 12.08 18.12
C TYR A 135 0.11 13.33 17.99
N LYS A 136 -0.27 14.41 18.68
CA LYS A 136 0.61 15.55 18.94
C LYS A 136 1.06 15.44 20.41
N PRO A 137 2.37 15.35 20.68
CA PRO A 137 2.88 15.43 22.04
C PRO A 137 2.43 16.71 22.73
N ALA A 138 2.12 16.63 24.03
CA ALA A 138 1.87 17.82 24.82
C ALA A 138 3.14 18.67 24.92
N GLU A 139 2.98 20.01 24.92
CA GLU A 139 4.07 20.93 25.24
C GLU A 139 3.85 21.55 26.64
N PRO A 140 4.88 21.60 27.50
CA PRO A 140 6.24 21.11 27.27
C PRO A 140 6.29 19.58 27.22
N LEU A 141 7.19 19.04 26.39
CA LEU A 141 7.47 17.60 26.38
C LEU A 141 7.84 17.15 27.80
N PRO A 142 7.46 15.92 28.21
CA PRO A 142 7.91 15.38 29.49
C PRO A 142 9.43 15.51 29.59
N ARG A 143 9.90 16.26 30.59
CA ARG A 143 11.33 16.35 30.87
C ARG A 143 11.76 14.97 31.38
N THR A 144 12.48 14.21 30.54
CA THR A 144 13.17 13.03 31.02
C THR A 144 14.41 13.47 31.78
N GLY A 145 14.47 13.17 33.08
CA GLY A 145 15.64 13.38 33.93
C GLY A 145 15.37 14.32 35.11
N TYR A 146 15.66 13.84 36.32
CA TYR A 146 15.81 14.64 37.54
C TYR A 146 17.18 15.33 37.55
#